data_AF-A0A6L8EI32-F1
#
_entry.id   AF-A0A6L8EI32-F1
#
_cell.length_a   1.000
_cell.length_b   1.000
_cell.length_c   1.000
_cell.angle_alpha   90.00
_cell.angle_beta   90.00
_cell.angle_gamma   90.00
#
_symmetry.space_group_name_H-M   'P 1'
#
loop_
_entity.id
_entity.type
_entity.pdbx_description
1 polymer ?
#
loop_
_entity_poly.entity_id
_entity_poly.type
_entity_poly.pdbx_seq_one_letter_code
_entity_poly.pdbx_strand_id
1 'polypeptide(L)'
;MQAQHISLSDRHWGRISRNPSGYWAKKCSPVFVPERDCTQYRRILMVNDNEKLLVEYPAAWSAHDIEKIKSFFNEDCTYEDPTLGVQKQGKDGLLEFISDIFEMQPDFHLEYQHCFATDTHGAALWTISNTWNGHFHGVDCTGKRVSFSGVTLFEFKNGKISRNTDYWDLTPLLAQLGVLTDELRNCK
;
A
#
# COMPACT_ATOMS: atom_id res chain seq x y z
N MET A 1 -22.64 19.44 -66.76
CA MET A 1 -22.13 18.66 -65.62
C MET A 1 -21.01 19.45 -64.94
N GLN A 2 -21.19 19.69 -63.64
CA GLN A 2 -20.23 19.94 -62.51
C GLN A 2 -18.75 20.20 -62.86
N ALA A 3 -18.14 21.34 -62.44
CA ALA A 3 -17.49 21.64 -61.13
C ALA A 3 -16.19 20.82 -60.89
N GLN A 4 -15.03 21.31 -60.43
CA GLN A 4 -14.56 22.58 -59.83
C GLN A 4 -13.01 22.53 -59.66
N HIS A 5 -12.37 23.73 -59.57
CA HIS A 5 -11.23 24.17 -58.71
C HIS A 5 -9.85 23.47 -58.75
N ILE A 6 -8.73 24.14 -59.10
CA ILE A 6 -7.95 25.29 -58.52
C ILE A 6 -6.77 24.84 -57.63
N SER A 7 -5.57 25.26 -58.04
CA SER A 7 -4.26 25.12 -57.40
C SER A 7 -3.94 26.26 -56.43
N LEU A 8 -3.02 26.04 -55.49
CA LEU A 8 -2.27 27.12 -54.85
C LEU A 8 -0.79 26.77 -54.73
N SER A 9 0.04 27.69 -55.20
CA SER A 9 1.49 27.73 -55.11
C SER A 9 1.97 28.73 -54.06
N ASP A 10 3.12 28.37 -53.51
CA ASP A 10 4.25 29.18 -53.04
C ASP A 10 4.16 30.11 -51.82
N ARG A 11 5.15 29.83 -50.96
CA ARG A 11 5.46 30.44 -49.67
C ARG A 11 6.29 31.70 -49.88
N HIS A 12 5.89 32.78 -49.23
CA HIS A 12 6.71 33.99 -49.06
C HIS A 12 6.93 34.26 -47.58
N TRP A 13 8.16 34.64 -47.24
CA TRP A 13 8.67 34.89 -45.90
C TRP A 13 8.03 36.14 -45.26
N GLY A 14 7.46 35.99 -44.06
CA GLY A 14 6.94 37.08 -43.23
C GLY A 14 7.86 37.42 -42.05
N ARG A 15 8.07 38.72 -41.82
CA ARG A 15 8.95 39.36 -40.82
C ARG A 15 8.76 38.88 -39.38
N ILE A 16 9.87 38.68 -38.68
CA ILE A 16 9.97 38.49 -37.23
C ILE A 16 9.96 39.87 -36.56
N SER A 17 9.03 40.11 -35.64
CA SER A 17 9.13 41.18 -34.64
C SER A 17 9.26 40.57 -33.25
N ARG A 18 10.12 41.17 -32.41
CA ARG A 18 10.42 40.70 -31.04
C ARG A 18 9.32 41.13 -30.07
N ASN A 19 8.87 40.21 -29.20
CA ASN A 19 8.03 40.52 -28.04
C ASN A 19 8.87 40.32 -26.74
N PRO A 20 8.75 41.15 -25.67
CA PRO A 20 9.72 41.20 -24.57
C PRO A 20 9.61 40.12 -23.47
N SER A 21 8.83 39.06 -23.62
CA SER A 21 8.68 38.04 -22.56
C SER A 21 8.67 36.63 -23.16
N GLY A 22 9.82 35.97 -23.15
CA GLY A 22 10.08 34.72 -23.88
C GLY A 22 9.45 33.46 -23.28
N TYR A 23 8.15 33.25 -23.48
CA TYR A 23 7.51 31.93 -23.28
C TYR A 23 6.52 31.59 -24.41
N TRP A 24 6.66 30.39 -24.97
CA TRP A 24 5.80 29.85 -26.02
C TRP A 24 4.51 29.29 -25.43
N ALA A 25 3.37 29.96 -25.64
CA ALA A 25 2.05 29.37 -25.41
C ALA A 25 1.37 29.13 -26.77
N LYS A 26 1.13 27.86 -27.11
CA LYS A 26 0.20 27.52 -28.19
C LYS A 26 -1.20 27.98 -27.78
N LYS A 27 -1.85 28.82 -28.61
CA LYS A 27 -3.27 29.12 -28.48
C LYS A 27 -4.07 27.83 -28.73
N CYS A 28 -4.58 27.21 -27.67
CA CYS A 28 -5.70 26.29 -27.77
C CYS A 28 -6.99 27.11 -27.66
N SER A 29 -7.91 26.91 -28.60
CA SER A 29 -9.25 27.50 -28.62
C SER A 29 -10.00 27.20 -27.31
N PRO A 30 -10.92 28.07 -26.85
CA PRO A 30 -11.67 27.82 -25.63
C PRO A 30 -12.64 26.66 -25.87
N VAL A 31 -12.28 25.48 -25.36
CA VAL A 31 -13.27 24.42 -25.15
C VAL A 31 -14.19 24.94 -24.06
N PHE A 32 -15.45 25.13 -24.40
CA PHE A 32 -16.51 25.40 -23.44
C PHE A 32 -16.62 24.20 -22.51
N VAL A 33 -16.01 24.30 -21.33
CA VAL A 33 -16.22 23.35 -20.23
C VAL A 33 -17.39 23.93 -19.43
N PRO A 34 -18.59 23.32 -19.46
CA PRO A 34 -19.65 23.78 -18.58
C PRO A 34 -19.15 23.63 -17.15
N GLU A 35 -19.30 24.68 -16.33
CA GLU A 35 -19.04 24.63 -14.89
C GLU A 35 -19.84 23.47 -14.31
N ARG A 36 -19.18 22.34 -14.07
CA ARG A 36 -19.78 21.20 -13.42
C ARG A 36 -19.76 21.50 -11.93
N ASP A 37 -20.96 21.63 -11.40
CA ASP A 37 -21.22 21.78 -9.98
C ASP A 37 -20.43 20.76 -9.16
N CYS A 38 -19.44 21.23 -8.38
CA CYS A 38 -18.59 20.39 -7.54
C CYS A 38 -19.37 19.68 -6.43
N THR A 39 -20.62 20.08 -6.15
CA THR A 39 -21.45 19.43 -5.13
C THR A 39 -22.12 18.12 -5.57
N GLN A 40 -22.00 17.73 -6.84
CA GLN A 40 -22.63 16.49 -7.36
C GLN A 40 -21.73 15.24 -7.33
N TYR A 41 -20.45 15.36 -6.97
CA TYR A 41 -19.55 14.20 -6.74
C TYR A 41 -19.68 13.58 -5.35
N ARG A 42 -20.79 13.84 -4.64
CA ARG A 42 -21.04 13.32 -3.30
C ARG A 42 -21.93 12.07 -3.27
N ARG A 43 -21.96 11.29 -4.35
CA ARG A 43 -22.71 10.03 -4.39
C ARG A 43 -21.89 8.92 -5.06
N ILE A 44 -21.56 7.94 -4.20
CA ILE A 44 -21.09 6.58 -4.47
C ILE A 44 -19.59 6.45 -4.81
N LEU A 45 -18.72 6.72 -3.82
CA LEU A 45 -17.63 5.75 -3.61
C LEU A 45 -18.33 4.55 -2.97
N MET A 46 -18.57 3.48 -3.74
CA MET A 46 -18.73 2.17 -3.10
C MET A 46 -17.37 1.88 -2.50
N VAL A 47 -17.15 2.33 -1.25
CA VAL A 47 -16.11 1.72 -0.42
C VAL A 47 -16.60 0.29 -0.26
N ASN A 48 -16.05 -0.63 -1.06
CA ASN A 48 -16.48 -2.01 -0.95
C ASN A 48 -16.15 -2.48 0.48
N ASP A 49 -16.85 -3.48 0.98
CA ASP A 49 -16.71 -3.85 2.39
C ASP A 49 -15.28 -4.32 2.73
N ASN A 50 -14.51 -4.79 1.73
CA ASN A 50 -13.09 -5.12 1.89
C ASN A 50 -12.23 -3.86 2.07
N GLU A 51 -12.51 -2.75 1.36
CA GLU A 51 -11.80 -1.49 1.57
C GLU A 51 -12.04 -0.94 2.98
N LYS A 52 -13.28 -1.02 3.49
CA LYS A 52 -13.56 -0.62 4.89
C LYS A 52 -12.81 -1.51 5.88
N LEU A 53 -12.80 -2.82 5.63
CA LEU A 53 -12.06 -3.78 6.43
C LEU A 53 -10.57 -3.40 6.47
N LEU A 54 -9.94 -3.12 5.33
CA LEU A 54 -8.53 -2.73 5.28
C LEU A 54 -8.23 -1.38 5.95
N VAL A 55 -9.20 -0.45 5.99
CA VAL A 55 -9.07 0.81 6.74
C VAL A 55 -9.09 0.57 8.26
N GLU A 56 -9.91 -0.36 8.74
CA GLU A 56 -10.02 -0.69 10.17
C GLU A 56 -8.90 -1.63 10.65
N TYR A 57 -8.31 -2.41 9.73
CA TYR A 57 -7.35 -3.47 10.03
C TYR A 57 -6.15 -3.02 10.88
N PRO A 58 -5.44 -1.92 10.57
CA PRO A 58 -4.28 -1.49 11.35
C PRO A 58 -4.67 -1.11 12.78
N ALA A 59 -5.81 -0.46 12.96
CA ALA A 59 -6.27 -0.03 14.28
C ALA A 59 -6.57 -1.23 15.19
N ALA A 60 -7.17 -2.30 14.66
CA ALA A 60 -7.43 -3.51 15.44
C ALA A 60 -6.13 -4.20 15.89
N TRP A 61 -5.14 -4.29 14.99
CA TRP A 61 -3.83 -4.84 15.30
C TRP A 61 -3.07 -4.00 16.33
N SER A 62 -3.00 -2.68 16.14
CA SER A 62 -2.32 -1.78 17.08
C SER A 62 -3.01 -1.69 18.45
N ALA A 63 -4.32 -1.96 18.51
CA ALA A 63 -5.08 -2.04 19.76
C ALA A 63 -5.00 -3.43 20.43
N HIS A 64 -4.35 -4.40 19.79
CA HIS A 64 -4.28 -5.80 20.24
C HIS A 64 -5.66 -6.44 20.42
N ASP A 65 -6.65 -6.02 19.61
CA ASP A 65 -8.02 -6.52 19.66
C ASP A 65 -8.15 -7.83 18.87
N ILE A 66 -7.78 -8.93 19.53
CA ILE A 66 -7.75 -10.28 18.96
C ILE A 66 -9.11 -10.67 18.34
N GLU A 67 -10.23 -10.34 19.00
CA GLU A 67 -11.55 -10.70 18.50
C GLU A 67 -11.93 -9.88 17.25
N LYS A 68 -11.60 -8.59 17.22
CA LYS A 68 -11.77 -7.77 16.02
C LYS A 68 -10.87 -8.26 14.89
N ILE A 69 -9.60 -8.58 15.14
CA ILE A 69 -8.69 -9.13 14.12
C ILE A 69 -9.29 -10.41 13.54
N LYS A 70 -9.65 -11.39 14.38
CA LYS A 70 -10.29 -12.65 13.95
C LYS A 70 -11.57 -12.43 13.16
N SER A 71 -12.33 -11.36 13.45
CA SER A 71 -13.59 -11.08 12.75
C SER A 71 -13.40 -10.77 11.26
N PHE A 72 -12.21 -10.25 10.88
CA PHE A 72 -11.86 -9.92 9.50
C PHE A 72 -11.57 -11.15 8.63
N PHE A 73 -11.27 -12.30 9.24
CA PHE A 73 -10.88 -13.51 8.53
C PHE A 73 -12.03 -14.50 8.39
N ASN A 74 -11.99 -15.27 7.30
CA ASN A 74 -12.80 -16.47 7.12
C ASN A 74 -12.32 -17.61 8.03
N GLU A 75 -13.20 -18.59 8.25
CA GLU A 75 -12.92 -19.71 9.17
C GLU A 75 -11.81 -20.63 8.63
N ASP A 76 -11.74 -20.76 7.30
CA ASP A 76 -10.76 -21.52 6.55
C ASP A 76 -9.59 -20.65 6.04
N CYS A 77 -9.32 -19.50 6.67
CA CYS A 77 -8.29 -18.58 6.19
C CYS A 77 -6.88 -19.16 6.23
N THR A 78 -5.99 -18.64 5.40
CA THR A 78 -4.56 -18.93 5.45
C THR A 78 -3.77 -17.64 5.76
N TYR A 79 -2.84 -17.70 6.70
CA TYR A 79 -1.88 -16.62 6.98
C TYR A 79 -0.49 -17.10 6.62
N GLU A 80 0.25 -16.30 5.87
CA GLU A 80 1.59 -16.62 5.38
C GLU A 80 2.55 -15.47 5.66
N ASP A 81 3.72 -15.80 6.17
CA ASP A 81 4.90 -14.94 6.19
C ASP A 81 6.03 -15.70 5.50
N PRO A 82 6.20 -15.53 4.18
CA PRO A 82 7.29 -16.16 3.44
C PRO A 82 8.68 -15.72 3.89
N THR A 83 8.83 -14.51 4.46
CA THR A 83 10.11 -14.01 4.96
C THR A 83 10.62 -14.88 6.11
N LEU A 84 9.73 -15.35 6.99
CA LEU A 84 10.04 -16.26 8.09
C LEU A 84 9.71 -17.74 7.81
N GLY A 85 9.15 -18.05 6.63
CA GLY A 85 8.71 -19.40 6.27
C GLY A 85 7.53 -19.91 7.11
N VAL A 86 6.70 -18.99 7.63
CA VAL A 86 5.54 -19.32 8.45
C VAL A 86 4.30 -19.46 7.56
N GLN A 87 3.53 -20.52 7.83
CA GLN A 87 2.19 -20.69 7.26
C GLN A 87 1.26 -21.23 8.34
N LYS A 88 0.08 -20.60 8.47
CA LYS A 88 -0.94 -20.93 9.45
C LYS A 88 -2.29 -21.10 8.75
N GLN A 89 -3.07 -22.05 9.22
CA GLN A 89 -4.34 -22.43 8.61
C GLN A 89 -5.49 -22.34 9.61
N GLY A 90 -6.61 -21.80 9.14
CA GLY A 90 -7.82 -21.55 9.92
C GLY A 90 -7.63 -20.52 11.01
N LYS A 91 -8.72 -20.22 11.72
CA LYS A 91 -8.71 -19.25 12.82
C LYS A 91 -7.85 -19.67 14.02
N ASP A 92 -7.71 -20.97 14.26
CA ASP A 92 -6.87 -21.46 15.36
C ASP A 92 -5.39 -21.17 15.07
N GLY A 93 -4.93 -21.48 13.85
CA GLY A 93 -3.57 -21.14 13.43
C GLY A 93 -3.33 -19.63 13.37
N LEU A 94 -4.33 -18.85 12.97
CA LEU A 94 -4.26 -17.38 13.04
C LEU A 94 -4.12 -16.89 14.49
N LEU A 95 -4.87 -17.45 15.43
CA LEU A 95 -4.81 -17.07 16.85
C LEU A 95 -3.45 -17.38 17.46
N GLU A 96 -2.88 -18.55 17.15
CA GLU A 96 -1.50 -18.88 17.54
C GLU A 96 -0.52 -17.80 17.04
N PHE A 97 -0.61 -17.45 15.75
CA PHE A 97 0.25 -16.43 15.15
C PHE A 97 0.12 -15.06 15.81
N ILE A 98 -1.12 -14.59 16.03
CA ILE A 98 -1.37 -13.30 16.69
C ILE A 98 -0.77 -13.31 18.10
N SER A 99 -0.91 -14.42 18.83
CA SER A 99 -0.39 -14.56 20.19
C SER A 99 1.15 -14.52 20.19
N ASP A 100 1.79 -15.26 19.29
CA ASP A 100 3.24 -15.27 19.10
C ASP A 100 3.77 -13.85 18.78
N ILE A 101 3.08 -13.13 17.89
CA ILE A 101 3.42 -11.75 17.52
C ILE A 101 3.36 -10.82 18.73
N PHE A 102 2.27 -10.84 19.51
CA PHE A 102 2.15 -9.93 20.67
C PHE A 102 3.08 -10.30 21.83
N GLU A 103 3.47 -11.56 21.99
CA GLU A 103 4.52 -11.96 22.94
C GLU A 103 5.90 -11.41 22.52
N MET A 104 6.21 -11.49 21.22
CA MET A 104 7.46 -10.98 20.65
C MET A 104 7.48 -9.46 20.48
N GLN A 105 6.31 -8.81 20.38
CA GLN A 105 6.13 -7.40 20.03
C GLN A 105 5.03 -6.79 20.92
N PRO A 106 5.27 -6.62 22.24
CA PRO A 106 4.24 -6.24 23.22
C PRO A 106 3.60 -4.86 23.02
N ASP A 107 4.22 -3.99 22.23
CA ASP A 107 3.69 -2.69 21.81
C ASP A 107 3.66 -2.58 20.27
N PHE A 108 3.31 -3.70 19.62
CA PHE A 108 3.06 -3.79 18.19
C PHE A 108 2.16 -2.66 17.71
N HIS A 109 2.66 -1.89 16.75
CA HIS A 109 1.91 -0.83 16.09
C HIS A 109 2.06 -0.94 14.58
N LEU A 110 0.94 -1.12 13.89
CA LEU A 110 0.83 -1.22 12.44
C LEU A 110 0.22 0.05 11.86
N GLU A 111 0.84 0.56 10.81
CA GLU A 111 0.34 1.69 10.04
C GLU A 111 0.34 1.36 8.55
N TYR A 112 -0.74 1.71 7.85
CA TYR A 112 -0.81 1.63 6.39
C TYR A 112 -0.49 2.98 5.77
N GLN A 113 0.48 3.02 4.85
CA GLN A 113 0.72 4.20 4.01
C GLN A 113 -0.24 4.21 2.82
N HIS A 114 -0.47 3.05 2.23
CA HIS A 114 -1.37 2.86 1.10
C HIS A 114 -2.08 1.53 1.25
N CYS A 115 -3.37 1.49 0.90
CA CYS A 115 -4.09 0.24 0.73
C CYS A 115 -5.12 0.38 -0.41
N PHE A 116 -5.49 -0.74 -1.00
CA PHE A 116 -6.61 -0.83 -1.92
C PHE A 116 -7.25 -2.21 -1.80
N ALA A 117 -8.53 -2.30 -2.14
CA ALA A 117 -9.20 -3.58 -2.32
C ALA A 117 -10.10 -3.57 -3.55
N THR A 118 -10.27 -4.77 -4.08
CA THR A 118 -11.29 -5.17 -5.05
C THR A 118 -12.23 -6.14 -4.33
N ASP A 119 -13.17 -6.73 -5.05
CA ASP A 119 -14.10 -7.70 -4.46
C ASP A 119 -13.40 -8.99 -4.01
N THR A 120 -12.27 -9.34 -4.63
CA THR A 120 -11.58 -10.61 -4.42
C THR A 120 -10.13 -10.47 -3.96
N HIS A 121 -9.48 -9.34 -4.19
CA HIS A 121 -8.07 -9.12 -3.83
C HIS A 121 -7.83 -7.73 -3.26
N GLY A 122 -6.74 -7.56 -2.52
CA GLY A 122 -6.26 -6.25 -2.10
C GLY A 122 -4.79 -6.28 -1.75
N ALA A 123 -4.24 -5.11 -1.45
CA ALA A 123 -2.90 -5.00 -0.90
C ALA A 123 -2.77 -3.79 0.01
N ALA A 124 -1.82 -3.86 0.93
CA ALA A 124 -1.45 -2.73 1.77
C ALA A 124 0.07 -2.61 1.87
N LEU A 125 0.60 -1.40 1.66
CA LEU A 125 1.95 -1.02 2.04
C LEU A 125 1.90 -0.53 3.49
N TRP A 126 2.76 -1.08 4.34
CA TRP A 126 2.71 -0.84 5.76
C TRP A 126 4.08 -0.68 6.42
N THR A 127 4.05 -0.07 7.61
CA THR A 127 5.16 -0.06 8.56
C THR A 127 4.70 -0.62 9.90
N ILE A 128 5.54 -1.46 10.50
CA ILE A 128 5.38 -1.95 11.87
C ILE A 128 6.47 -1.32 12.72
N SER A 129 6.08 -0.84 13.91
CA SER A 129 6.99 -0.36 14.96
C SER A 129 6.70 -1.08 16.27
N ASN A 130 7.74 -1.52 16.98
CA ASN A 130 7.60 -2.19 18.28
C ASN A 130 8.92 -2.19 19.08
N THR A 131 8.82 -2.64 20.32
CA THR A 131 9.89 -3.08 21.20
C THR A 131 10.03 -4.57 20.98
N TRP A 132 11.13 -4.96 20.35
CA TRP A 132 11.40 -6.36 20.06
C TRP A 132 11.68 -7.11 21.36
N ASN A 133 10.93 -8.18 21.61
CA ASN A 133 11.04 -9.07 22.76
C ASN A 133 11.34 -10.52 22.34
N GLY A 134 11.75 -10.72 21.09
CA GLY A 134 12.13 -12.02 20.55
C GLY A 134 13.65 -12.27 20.58
N HIS A 135 14.02 -13.54 20.53
CA HIS A 135 15.41 -13.95 20.28
C HIS A 135 15.61 -14.11 18.78
N PHE A 136 16.77 -13.70 18.27
CA PHE A 136 17.09 -13.88 16.85
C PHE A 136 18.34 -14.74 16.70
N HIS A 137 18.17 -15.96 16.17
CA HIS A 137 19.27 -16.93 15.96
C HIS A 137 20.18 -17.14 17.19
N GLY A 138 19.58 -17.23 18.38
CA GLY A 138 20.33 -17.42 19.63
C GLY A 138 20.97 -16.16 20.21
N VAL A 139 20.77 -15.00 19.59
CA VAL A 139 21.14 -13.69 20.14
C VAL A 139 19.94 -13.08 20.85
N ASP A 140 20.10 -12.77 22.13
CA ASP A 140 19.11 -11.98 22.88
C ASP A 140 19.11 -10.54 22.34
N CYS A 141 18.00 -10.18 21.69
CA CYS A 141 17.78 -8.86 21.13
C CYS A 141 16.63 -8.13 21.83
N THR A 142 16.23 -8.61 23.01
CA THR A 142 15.08 -8.08 23.76
C THR A 142 15.26 -6.62 24.17
N GLY A 143 14.15 -5.89 24.23
CA GLY A 143 14.10 -4.48 24.64
C GLY A 143 14.52 -3.47 23.57
N LYS A 144 14.92 -3.90 22.37
CA LYS A 144 15.31 -2.98 21.29
C LYS A 144 14.09 -2.43 20.56
N ARG A 145 14.02 -1.11 20.37
CA ARG A 145 13.03 -0.49 19.48
C ARG A 145 13.41 -0.73 18.03
N VAL A 146 12.45 -1.20 17.24
CA VAL A 146 12.63 -1.51 15.82
C VAL A 146 11.46 -0.97 15.01
N SER A 147 11.75 -0.67 13.74
CA SER A 147 10.75 -0.33 12.72
C SER A 147 11.11 -0.98 11.39
N PHE A 148 10.17 -1.64 10.76
CA PHE A 148 10.37 -2.28 9.44
C PHE A 148 9.09 -2.16 8.61
N SER A 149 9.21 -2.37 7.31
CA SER A 149 8.11 -2.16 6.36
C SER A 149 7.94 -3.35 5.44
N GLY A 150 6.73 -3.48 4.93
CA GLY A 150 6.34 -4.58 4.07
C GLY A 150 5.08 -4.29 3.30
N VAL A 151 4.66 -5.29 2.54
CA VAL A 151 3.43 -5.32 1.79
C VAL A 151 2.68 -6.59 2.15
N THR A 152 1.40 -6.45 2.46
CA THR A 152 0.49 -7.59 2.55
C THR A 152 -0.30 -7.72 1.27
N LEU A 153 -0.40 -8.93 0.74
CA LEU A 153 -1.39 -9.30 -0.27
C LEU A 153 -2.58 -9.98 0.40
N PHE A 154 -3.78 -9.54 0.06
CA PHE A 154 -5.03 -10.08 0.57
C PHE A 154 -5.80 -10.76 -0.54
N GLU A 155 -6.32 -11.95 -0.26
CA GLU A 155 -7.43 -12.55 -1.01
C GLU A 155 -8.68 -12.53 -0.13
N PHE A 156 -9.83 -12.21 -0.74
CA PHE A 156 -11.11 -12.06 -0.06
C PHE A 156 -12.14 -13.05 -0.60
N LYS A 157 -12.99 -13.52 0.32
CA LYS A 157 -14.18 -14.32 0.03
C LYS A 157 -15.30 -13.87 0.96
N ASN A 158 -16.44 -13.49 0.39
CA ASN A 158 -17.63 -13.03 1.13
C ASN A 158 -17.34 -11.85 2.10
N GLY A 159 -16.56 -10.86 1.67
CA GLY A 159 -16.28 -9.67 2.49
C GLY A 159 -15.26 -9.88 3.61
N LYS A 160 -14.55 -11.02 3.62
CA LYS A 160 -13.56 -11.40 4.63
C LYS A 160 -12.29 -11.93 4.00
N ILE A 161 -11.18 -11.82 4.72
CA ILE A 161 -9.88 -12.31 4.29
C ILE A 161 -9.90 -13.84 4.28
N SER A 162 -9.75 -14.44 3.09
CA SER A 162 -9.46 -15.87 2.94
C SER A 162 -7.96 -16.16 2.94
N ARG A 163 -7.12 -15.20 2.52
CA ARG A 163 -5.67 -15.34 2.58
C ARG A 163 -4.99 -14.01 2.86
N ASN A 164 -4.01 -14.04 3.76
CA ASN A 164 -3.08 -12.95 4.03
C ASN A 164 -1.66 -13.47 3.76
N THR A 165 -0.90 -12.80 2.90
CA THR A 165 0.52 -13.10 2.70
C THR A 165 1.36 -11.84 2.91
N ASP A 166 2.25 -11.86 3.91
CA ASP A 166 3.10 -10.73 4.28
C ASP A 166 4.50 -10.85 3.68
N TYR A 167 4.86 -9.93 2.80
CA TYR A 167 6.21 -9.77 2.28
C TYR A 167 6.86 -8.55 2.91
N TRP A 168 7.96 -8.73 3.64
CA TRP A 168 8.60 -7.63 4.34
C TRP A 168 10.12 -7.73 4.33
N ASP A 169 10.78 -6.59 4.45
CA ASP A 169 12.23 -6.51 4.43
C ASP A 169 12.80 -6.84 5.81
N LEU A 170 13.42 -8.02 5.90
CA LEU A 170 14.11 -8.47 7.10
C LEU A 170 15.38 -7.65 7.40
N THR A 171 16.01 -7.07 6.37
CA THR A 171 17.33 -6.44 6.48
C THR A 171 17.36 -5.27 7.46
N PRO A 172 16.43 -4.29 7.40
CA PRO A 172 16.34 -3.22 8.39
C PRO A 172 16.15 -3.74 9.82
N LEU A 173 15.37 -4.80 10.02
CA LEU A 173 15.16 -5.38 11.33
C LEU A 173 16.50 -5.92 11.88
N LEU A 174 17.21 -6.73 11.10
CA LEU A 174 18.49 -7.30 11.53
C LEU A 174 19.56 -6.24 11.79
N ALA A 175 19.56 -5.15 11.02
CA ALA A 175 20.45 -4.01 11.24
C ALA A 175 20.17 -3.36 12.60
N GLN A 176 18.90 -3.09 12.91
CA GLN A 176 18.47 -2.45 14.18
C GLN A 176 18.69 -3.37 15.38
N LEU A 177 18.51 -4.68 15.21
CA LEU A 177 18.84 -5.68 16.24
C LEU A 177 20.35 -5.84 16.43
N GLY A 178 21.18 -5.31 15.52
CA GLY A 178 22.65 -5.38 15.60
C GLY A 178 23.21 -6.77 15.26
N VAL A 179 22.44 -7.60 14.55
CA VAL A 179 22.84 -8.97 14.18
C VAL A 179 23.57 -9.00 12.83
N LEU A 180 23.31 -8.04 11.94
CA LEU A 180 24.10 -7.91 10.71
C LEU A 180 25.54 -7.54 11.02
N THR A 181 26.49 -8.20 10.34
CA THR A 181 27.90 -7.83 10.39
C THR A 181 28.11 -6.42 9.84
N ASP A 182 29.21 -5.78 10.21
CA ASP A 182 29.51 -4.42 9.75
C ASP A 182 29.69 -4.35 8.23
N GLU A 183 30.18 -5.42 7.59
CA GLU A 183 30.29 -5.50 6.13
C GLU A 183 28.92 -5.50 5.46
N LEU A 184 27.98 -6.31 5.97
CA LEU A 184 26.62 -6.37 5.43
C LEU A 184 25.83 -5.10 5.74
N ARG A 185 26.06 -4.48 6.90
CA ARG A 185 25.42 -3.23 7.30
C ARG A 185 25.87 -2.04 6.42
N ASN A 186 27.10 -2.05 5.94
CA ASN A 186 27.69 -0.95 5.16
C ASN A 186 27.68 -1.19 3.64
N CYS A 187 27.08 -2.29 3.17
CA CYS A 187 26.96 -2.59 1.74
C CYS A 187 26.00 -1.58 1.08
N LYS A 188 26.50 -0.81 0.10
CA LYS A 188 25.74 0.18 -0.68
C LYS A 188 25.55 -0.30 -2.11
#